data_AF-A0A379QKN0-F1
#
_entry.id   AF-A0A379QKN0-F1
#
_cell.length_a   1.000
_cell.length_b   1.000
_cell.length_c   1.000
_cell.angle_alpha   90.00
_cell.angle_beta   90.00
_cell.angle_gamma   90.00
#
_symmetry.space_group_name_H-M   'P 1'
#
loop_
_entity.id
_entity.type
_entity.pdbx_description
1 polymer ?
#
loop_
_entity_poly.entity_id
_entity_poly.type
_entity_poly.pdbx_seq_one_letter_code
_entity_poly.pdbx_strand_id
1 'polypeptide(L)'
;MKRIMLIGPSRCGKTSLTQCWRGETLHYQKTQTIIWSPGAIDTPGEYLENRCLYSALLTSACDAEVIALVLNADAACSPFSPGFTAPMNRPTLGIVTKSDLASPSQISCVRTWLEQAGAQQVFITSSVTKYGFDEMAAFLNAKESL
;
A
#
# COMPACT_ATOMS: atom_id res chain seq x y z
N MET A 1 -0.33 6.92 -16.08
CA MET A 1 -0.24 6.72 -14.62
C MET A 1 -0.52 5.25 -14.39
N LYS A 2 0.40 4.52 -13.75
CA LYS A 2 0.21 3.08 -13.51
C LYS A 2 -0.95 2.85 -12.55
N ARG A 3 -1.84 1.89 -12.82
CA ARG A 3 -2.91 1.51 -11.88
C ARG A 3 -2.33 0.71 -10.72
N ILE A 4 -2.36 1.28 -9.52
CA ILE A 4 -1.82 0.65 -8.32
C ILE A 4 -2.90 -0.14 -7.57
N MET A 5 -2.58 -1.32 -7.05
CA MET A 5 -3.45 -2.03 -6.11
C MET A 5 -2.89 -1.95 -4.70
N LEU A 6 -3.67 -1.41 -3.77
CA LEU A 6 -3.25 -1.26 -2.37
C LEU A 6 -3.66 -2.50 -1.58
N ILE A 7 -2.71 -3.12 -0.86
CA ILE A 7 -2.94 -4.27 0.01
C ILE A 7 -2.32 -4.00 1.38
N GLY A 8 -3.07 -4.22 2.44
CA GLY A 8 -2.59 -3.98 3.81
C GLY A 8 -3.71 -4.09 4.83
N PRO A 9 -3.41 -4.15 6.13
CA PRO A 9 -4.41 -4.31 7.19
C PRO A 9 -5.49 -3.23 7.19
N SER A 10 -6.57 -3.52 7.90
CA SER A 10 -7.57 -2.52 8.22
C SER A 10 -6.91 -1.34 8.95
N ARG A 11 -7.27 -0.10 8.57
CA ARG A 11 -6.78 1.15 9.20
C ARG A 11 -5.28 1.46 9.05
N CYS A 12 -4.55 0.74 8.19
CA CYS A 12 -3.16 1.09 7.86
C CYS A 12 -3.03 2.32 6.93
N GLY A 13 -4.12 2.98 6.56
CA GLY A 13 -4.07 4.26 5.82
C GLY A 13 -4.24 4.19 4.30
N LYS A 14 -4.64 3.04 3.73
CA LYS A 14 -4.85 2.88 2.27
C LYS A 14 -5.77 3.94 1.65
N THR A 15 -6.97 4.11 2.20
CA THR A 15 -7.96 5.07 1.69
C THR A 15 -7.53 6.52 1.91
N SER A 16 -6.89 6.85 3.03
CA SER A 16 -6.34 8.20 3.25
C SER A 16 -5.18 8.50 2.31
N LEU A 17 -4.39 7.48 1.96
CA LEU A 17 -3.32 7.59 0.97
C LEU A 17 -3.86 7.85 -0.43
N THR A 18 -4.90 7.12 -0.87
CA THR A 18 -5.53 7.37 -2.18
C THR A 18 -6.16 8.76 -2.27
N GLN A 19 -6.90 9.18 -1.24
CA GLN A 19 -7.49 10.51 -1.16
C GLN A 19 -6.42 11.61 -1.23
N CYS A 20 -5.37 11.49 -0.41
CA CYS A 20 -4.28 12.47 -0.38
C CYS A 20 -3.55 12.55 -1.72
N TRP A 21 -3.30 11.39 -2.37
CA TRP A 21 -2.64 11.36 -3.68
C TRP A 21 -3.47 12.00 -4.79
N ARG A 22 -4.80 11.96 -4.69
CA ARG A 22 -5.71 12.62 -5.63
C ARG A 22 -5.99 14.08 -5.30
N GLY A 23 -5.43 14.60 -4.21
CA GLY A 23 -5.75 15.94 -3.72
C GLY A 23 -7.18 16.08 -3.19
N GLU A 24 -7.83 14.95 -2.86
CA GLU A 24 -9.15 14.94 -2.25
C GLU A 24 -9.08 15.36 -0.77
N THR A 25 -10.19 15.85 -0.22
CA THR A 25 -10.30 16.10 1.22
C THR A 25 -10.31 14.76 1.96
N LEU A 26 -9.54 14.66 3.04
CA LEU A 26 -9.49 13.44 3.85
C LEU A 26 -10.85 13.17 4.49
N HIS A 27 -11.50 12.09 4.07
CA HIS A 27 -12.76 11.65 4.63
C HIS A 27 -12.62 10.21 5.12
N TYR A 28 -12.88 9.99 6.40
CA TYR A 28 -12.92 8.63 6.92
C TYR A 28 -14.11 7.89 6.33
N GLN A 29 -13.82 6.95 5.45
CA GLN A 29 -14.80 6.01 4.92
C GLN A 29 -14.21 4.62 4.99
N LYS A 30 -14.88 3.72 5.70
CA LYS A 30 -14.45 2.32 5.74
C LYS A 30 -14.78 1.68 4.39
N THR A 31 -13.76 1.28 3.66
CA THR A 31 -13.89 0.50 2.43
C THR A 31 -14.42 -0.90 2.77
N GLN A 32 -15.64 -1.24 2.33
CA GLN A 32 -16.25 -2.56 2.57
C GLN A 32 -16.17 -3.50 1.35
N THR A 33 -15.95 -2.94 0.17
CA THR A 33 -15.79 -3.66 -1.09
C THR A 33 -14.53 -3.16 -1.79
N ILE A 34 -13.95 -3.94 -2.70
CA ILE A 34 -12.86 -3.44 -3.54
C ILE A 34 -13.38 -2.29 -4.40
N ILE A 35 -12.63 -1.19 -4.44
CA ILE A 35 -12.98 0.01 -5.21
C ILE A 35 -12.00 0.17 -6.36
N TRP A 36 -12.50 0.03 -7.59
CA TRP A 36 -11.73 0.32 -8.79
C TRP A 36 -11.88 1.78 -9.18
N SER A 37 -10.75 2.42 -9.42
CA SER A 37 -10.66 3.77 -9.95
C SER A 37 -9.62 3.82 -11.07
N PRO A 38 -9.59 4.87 -11.91
CA PRO A 38 -8.66 4.95 -13.03
C PRO A 38 -7.18 4.72 -12.65
N GLY A 39 -6.75 5.21 -11.48
CA GLY A 39 -5.37 5.10 -11.00
C GLY A 39 -5.13 4.13 -9.84
N ALA A 40 -6.17 3.58 -9.21
CA ALA A 40 -6.02 2.74 -8.02
C ALA A 40 -7.11 1.68 -7.86
N ILE A 41 -6.73 0.54 -7.28
CA ILE A 41 -7.60 -0.51 -6.76
C ILE A 41 -7.44 -0.51 -5.24
N ASP A 42 -8.41 0.05 -4.52
CA ASP A 42 -8.39 0.07 -3.05
C ASP A 42 -9.07 -1.20 -2.52
N THR A 43 -8.35 -1.99 -1.71
CA THR A 43 -8.87 -3.23 -1.14
C THR A 43 -9.25 -3.04 0.34
N PRO A 44 -10.37 -3.63 0.83
CA PRO A 44 -10.62 -3.69 2.26
C PRO A 44 -9.52 -4.49 2.97
N GLY A 45 -9.16 -4.08 4.19
CA GLY A 45 -8.10 -4.76 4.95
C GLY A 45 -8.47 -6.20 5.31
N GLU A 46 -9.77 -6.47 5.42
CA GLU A 46 -10.36 -7.76 5.69
C GLU A 46 -9.97 -8.83 4.65
N TYR A 47 -9.61 -8.43 3.43
CA TYR A 47 -9.18 -9.36 2.38
C TYR A 47 -7.79 -9.95 2.64
N LEU A 48 -6.94 -9.21 3.36
CA LEU A 48 -5.65 -9.70 3.84
C LEU A 48 -5.82 -10.48 5.15
N GLU A 49 -6.73 -10.04 6.01
CA GLU A 49 -6.95 -10.61 7.34
C GLU A 49 -7.72 -11.96 7.30
N ASN A 50 -8.51 -12.20 6.25
CA ASN A 50 -9.26 -13.43 6.05
C ASN A 50 -8.74 -14.24 4.85
N ARG A 51 -8.15 -15.42 5.12
CA ARG A 51 -7.61 -16.33 4.09
C ARG A 51 -8.63 -16.73 3.01
N CYS A 52 -9.92 -16.80 3.35
CA CYS A 52 -10.97 -17.12 2.37
C CYS A 52 -11.11 -16.05 1.27
N LEU A 53 -10.67 -14.82 1.53
CA LEU A 53 -10.73 -13.69 0.60
C LEU A 53 -9.42 -13.49 -0.17
N TYR A 54 -8.40 -14.31 0.09
CA TYR A 54 -7.10 -14.17 -0.54
C TYR A 54 -7.14 -14.37 -2.06
N SER A 55 -7.98 -15.29 -2.54
CA SER A 55 -8.19 -15.50 -3.97
C SER A 55 -8.69 -14.24 -4.67
N ALA A 56 -9.53 -13.44 -4.01
CA ALA A 56 -10.00 -12.18 -4.57
C ALA A 56 -8.87 -11.14 -4.68
N LEU A 57 -7.87 -11.16 -3.79
CA LEU A 57 -6.67 -10.34 -3.97
C LEU A 57 -5.87 -10.79 -5.20
N LEU A 58 -5.65 -12.09 -5.37
CA LEU A 58 -4.93 -12.64 -6.52
C LEU A 58 -5.64 -12.31 -7.84
N THR A 59 -6.97 -12.49 -7.90
CA THR A 59 -7.74 -12.16 -9.09
C THR A 59 -7.72 -10.65 -9.38
N SER A 60 -7.84 -9.80 -8.36
CA SER A 60 -7.82 -8.34 -8.55
C SER A 60 -6.44 -7.82 -8.97
N ALA A 61 -5.35 -8.50 -8.59
CA ALA A 61 -3.99 -8.16 -9.02
C ALA A 61 -3.78 -8.32 -10.53
N CYS A 62 -4.63 -9.09 -11.23
CA CYS A 62 -4.61 -9.19 -12.69
C CYS A 62 -4.94 -7.86 -13.39
N ASP A 63 -5.70 -6.99 -12.73
CA ASP A 63 -6.10 -5.68 -13.28
C ASP A 63 -5.17 -4.54 -12.83
N ALA A 64 -4.17 -4.83 -11.99
CA ALA A 64 -3.20 -3.89 -11.47
C ALA A 64 -1.92 -3.87 -12.32
N GLU A 65 -1.30 -2.71 -12.47
CA GLU A 65 0.05 -2.61 -13.06
C GLU A 65 1.14 -2.73 -11.98
N VAL A 66 0.84 -2.28 -10.75
CA VAL A 66 1.76 -2.28 -9.60
C VAL A 66 0.99 -2.69 -8.34
N ILE A 67 1.63 -3.48 -7.47
CA ILE A 67 1.12 -3.77 -6.13
C ILE A 67 1.80 -2.84 -5.13
N ALA A 68 1.02 -2.24 -4.22
CA ALA A 68 1.56 -1.52 -3.07
C ALA A 68 1.14 -2.22 -1.77
N LEU A 69 2.13 -2.73 -1.06
CA LEU A 69 1.98 -3.23 0.30
C LEU A 69 2.01 -2.05 1.27
N VAL A 70 0.97 -1.90 2.08
CA VAL A 70 0.77 -0.72 2.93
C VAL A 70 0.75 -1.11 4.41
N LEU A 71 1.66 -0.55 5.20
CA LEU A 71 1.69 -0.69 6.65
C LEU A 71 1.84 0.69 7.31
N ASN A 72 1.22 0.88 8.48
CA ASN A 72 1.49 2.05 9.31
C ASN A 72 2.84 1.90 10.02
N ALA A 73 3.51 3.02 10.25
CA ALA A 73 4.88 3.09 10.74
C ALA A 73 5.09 2.50 12.15
N ASP A 74 4.04 2.45 12.96
CA ASP A 74 4.02 1.90 14.31
C ASP A 74 3.40 0.49 14.37
N ALA A 75 3.27 -0.20 13.24
CA ALA A 75 2.73 -1.56 13.21
C ALA A 75 3.50 -2.51 14.15
N ALA A 76 2.77 -3.25 14.99
CA ALA A 76 3.37 -4.19 15.95
C ALA A 76 3.93 -5.46 15.29
N CYS A 77 3.36 -5.86 14.15
CA CYS A 77 3.81 -7.00 13.36
C CYS A 77 3.39 -6.84 11.89
N SER A 78 4.07 -7.59 11.02
CA SER A 78 3.68 -7.70 9.61
C SER A 78 2.63 -8.81 9.42
N PRO A 79 1.54 -8.55 8.69
CA PRO A 79 0.59 -9.57 8.25
C PRO A 79 1.11 -10.37 7.03
N PHE A 80 2.17 -9.89 6.38
CA PHE A 80 2.68 -10.46 5.13
C PHE A 80 3.70 -11.55 5.42
N SER A 81 3.55 -12.70 4.77
CA SER A 81 4.62 -13.71 4.71
C SER A 81 5.77 -13.22 3.83
N PRO A 82 7.01 -13.72 4.02
CA PRO A 82 8.08 -13.49 3.06
C PRO A 82 7.66 -13.92 1.64
N GLY A 83 7.95 -13.10 0.64
CA GLY A 83 7.55 -13.33 -0.75
C GLY A 83 6.04 -13.30 -1.01
N PHE A 84 5.25 -12.65 -0.15
CA PHE A 84 3.80 -12.52 -0.25
C PHE A 84 3.30 -12.15 -1.66
N THR A 85 4.00 -11.25 -2.37
CA THR A 85 3.58 -10.81 -3.72
C THR A 85 4.03 -11.71 -4.86
N ALA A 86 4.82 -12.76 -4.60
CA ALA A 86 5.33 -13.65 -5.65
C ALA A 86 4.21 -14.24 -6.55
N PRO A 87 3.06 -14.69 -6.01
CA PRO A 87 1.97 -15.22 -6.83
C PRO A 87 1.23 -14.16 -7.67
N MET A 88 1.38 -12.88 -7.33
CA MET A 88 0.71 -11.77 -8.04
C MET A 88 1.43 -11.42 -9.35
N ASN A 89 2.73 -11.74 -9.46
CA ASN A 89 3.57 -11.50 -10.64
C ASN A 89 3.50 -10.05 -11.17
N ARG A 90 3.63 -9.09 -10.25
CA ARG A 90 3.62 -7.64 -10.55
C ARG A 90 4.78 -6.94 -9.83
N PRO A 91 5.31 -5.85 -10.40
CA PRO A 91 6.18 -4.93 -9.66
C PRO A 91 5.52 -4.53 -8.35
N THR A 92 6.31 -4.53 -7.27
CA THR A 92 5.79 -4.33 -5.92
C THR A 92 6.53 -3.20 -5.22
N LEU A 93 5.74 -2.29 -4.65
CA LEU A 93 6.18 -1.21 -3.79
C LEU A 93 5.74 -1.47 -2.35
N GLY A 94 6.53 -0.98 -1.42
CA GLY A 94 6.16 -0.86 -0.01
C GLY A 94 5.81 0.58 0.29
N ILE A 95 4.81 0.79 1.13
CA ILE A 95 4.43 2.11 1.62
C ILE A 95 4.28 2.03 3.13
N VAL A 96 5.16 2.74 3.83
CA VAL A 96 5.01 3.05 5.25
C VAL A 96 4.16 4.30 5.37
N THR A 97 3.02 4.22 6.05
CA THR A 97 2.11 5.35 6.30
C THR A 97 2.22 5.83 7.75
N LYS A 98 1.63 6.99 8.05
CA LYS A 98 1.61 7.56 9.42
C LYS A 98 3.01 7.71 10.02
N SER A 99 4.00 8.05 9.20
CA SER A 99 5.39 8.19 9.65
C SER A 99 5.59 9.26 10.72
N ASP A 100 4.63 10.19 10.85
CA ASP A 100 4.57 11.21 11.90
C ASP A 100 4.33 10.65 13.31
N LEU A 101 3.88 9.40 13.43
CA LEU A 101 3.53 8.78 14.71
C LEU A 101 4.57 7.78 15.24
N ALA A 102 5.66 7.56 14.51
CA ALA A 102 6.61 6.49 14.81
C ALA A 102 8.06 6.98 14.85
N SER A 103 8.87 6.30 15.64
CA SER A 103 10.31 6.55 15.70
C SER A 103 11.03 6.00 14.44
N PRO A 104 12.23 6.51 14.12
CA PRO A 104 13.01 6.02 12.98
C PRO A 104 13.28 4.50 13.02
N SER A 105 13.46 3.91 14.21
CA SER A 105 13.70 2.47 14.35
C SER A 105 12.45 1.64 14.02
N GLN A 106 11.26 2.11 14.40
CA GLN A 106 9.99 1.48 14.02
C GLN A 106 9.78 1.54 12.50
N ILE A 107 10.00 2.71 11.88
CA ILE A 107 9.92 2.87 10.43
C ILE A 107 10.88 1.92 9.71
N SER A 108 12.12 1.81 10.19
CA SER A 108 13.12 0.89 9.64
C SER A 108 12.67 -0.57 9.74
N CYS A 109 12.06 -0.96 10.86
CA CYS A 109 11.55 -2.32 11.04
C CYS A 109 10.41 -2.64 10.06
N VAL A 110 9.44 -1.73 9.92
CA VAL A 110 8.32 -1.89 8.99
C VAL A 110 8.82 -1.93 7.54
N ARG A 111 9.80 -1.10 7.19
CA ARG A 111 10.46 -1.14 5.88
C ARG A 111 11.02 -2.53 5.57
N THR A 112 11.78 -3.11 6.50
CA THR A 112 12.34 -4.47 6.33
C THR A 112 11.25 -5.51 6.11
N TRP A 113 10.12 -5.43 6.81
CA TRP A 113 9.00 -6.35 6.58
C TRP A 113 8.39 -6.22 5.19
N LEU A 114 8.25 -5.00 4.68
CA LEU A 114 7.75 -4.75 3.33
C LEU A 114 8.71 -5.31 2.27
N GLU A 115 10.02 -5.10 2.44
CA GLU A 115 11.07 -5.64 1.58
C GLU A 115 11.03 -7.18 1.57
N GLN A 116 10.94 -7.81 2.75
CA GLN A 116 10.81 -9.28 2.87
C GLN A 116 9.54 -9.82 2.21
N ALA A 117 8.43 -9.07 2.25
CA ALA A 117 7.18 -9.43 1.61
C ALA A 117 7.23 -9.34 0.07
N GLY A 118 8.27 -8.73 -0.49
CA GLY A 118 8.51 -8.62 -1.93
C GLY A 118 8.52 -7.20 -2.48
N ALA A 119 8.50 -6.16 -1.63
CA ALA A 119 8.65 -4.79 -2.08
C ALA A 119 10.07 -4.52 -2.61
N GLN A 120 10.15 -4.00 -3.83
CA GLN A 120 11.41 -3.64 -4.51
C GLN A 120 11.88 -2.23 -4.13
N GLN A 121 10.94 -1.35 -3.79
CA GLN A 121 11.20 -0.02 -3.27
C GLN A 121 10.16 0.33 -2.21
N VAL A 122 10.58 1.02 -1.14
CA VAL A 122 9.72 1.41 -0.03
C VAL A 122 9.67 2.93 0.11
N PHE A 123 8.46 3.49 0.14
CA PHE A 123 8.19 4.90 0.39
C PHE A 123 7.72 5.12 1.82
N ILE A 124 8.15 6.23 2.43
CA ILE A 124 7.73 6.65 3.77
C ILE A 124 6.82 7.86 3.61
N THR A 125 5.61 7.78 4.15
CA THR A 125 4.56 8.75 3.90
C THR A 125 3.80 9.15 5.17
N SER A 126 3.27 10.36 5.17
CA SER A 126 2.29 10.83 6.15
C SER A 126 1.23 11.66 5.46
N SER A 127 -0.04 11.22 5.52
CA SER A 127 -1.17 12.00 5.00
C SER A 127 -1.44 13.28 5.81
N VAL A 128 -0.92 13.38 7.04
CA VAL A 128 -1.08 14.55 7.90
C VAL A 128 -0.10 15.65 7.48
N THR A 129 1.17 15.30 7.31
CA THR A 129 2.21 16.26 6.91
C THR A 129 2.37 16.39 5.40
N LYS A 130 1.67 15.54 4.63
CA LYS A 130 1.83 15.36 3.17
C LYS A 130 3.24 14.92 2.74
N TYR A 131 4.03 14.40 3.67
CA TYR A 131 5.38 13.92 3.39
C TYR A 131 5.37 12.67 2.50
N GLY A 132 6.35 12.57 1.59
CA GLY A 132 6.62 11.40 0.75
C GLY A 132 5.73 11.21 -0.47
N PHE A 133 4.67 12.01 -0.63
CA PHE A 133 3.74 11.88 -1.76
C PHE A 133 4.35 12.30 -3.11
N ASP A 134 5.19 13.34 -3.13
CA ASP A 134 5.82 13.82 -4.37
C ASP A 134 6.80 12.77 -4.93
N GLU A 135 7.59 12.15 -4.06
CA GLU A 135 8.53 11.08 -4.43
C GLU A 135 7.79 9.86 -4.97
N MET A 136 6.73 9.43 -4.27
CA MET A 136 5.87 8.33 -4.71
C MET A 136 5.19 8.64 -6.05
N ALA A 137 4.70 9.86 -6.25
CA ALA A 137 4.06 10.29 -7.49
C ALA A 137 5.05 10.34 -8.66
N ALA A 138 6.26 10.86 -8.45
CA ALA A 138 7.31 10.88 -9.45
C ALA A 138 7.65 9.45 -9.92
N PHE A 139 7.74 8.52 -8.97
CA PHE A 139 8.00 7.12 -9.26
C PHE A 139 6.88 6.45 -10.08
N LEU A 140 5.62 6.64 -9.69
CA LEU A 140 4.46 6.02 -10.36
C LEU A 140 4.17 6.62 -11.74
N ASN A 141 4.69 7.81 -12.02
CA ASN A 141 4.57 8.49 -13.30
C ASN A 141 5.76 8.21 -14.25
N ALA A 142 6.87 7.66 -13.76
CA ALA A 142 7.99 7.29 -14.61
C ALA A 142 7.61 6.12 -15.54
N LYS A 143 7.92 6.24 -16.84
CA LYS A 143 7.56 5.24 -17.86
C LYS A 143 8.28 3.88 -17.70
N GLU A 144 9.37 3.84 -16.94
CA GLU A 144 10.24 2.65 -16.77
C GLU A 144 10.53 2.33 -15.27
N SER A 145 9.60 2.63 -14.37
CA SER A 145 9.79 2.30 -12.95
C SER A 145 9.45 0.84 -12.62
N LEU A 146 10.49 0.02 -12.41
CA LEU A 146 10.50 -1.43 -12.09
C LEU A 146 10.20 -2.39 -13.24
#